data_AF-A0A9X1CD60-F1
#
_entry.id   AF-A0A9X1CD60-F1
#
_cell.length_a   1.000
_cell.length_b   1.000
_cell.length_c   1.000
_cell.angle_alpha   90.00
_cell.angle_beta   90.00
_cell.angle_gamma   90.00
#
_symmetry.space_group_name_H-M   'P 1'
#
loop_
_entity.id
_entity.type
_entity.pdbx_description
1 polymer ?
#
loop_
_entity_poly.entity_id
_entity_poly.type
_entity_poly.pdbx_seq_one_letter_code
_entity_poly.pdbx_strand_id
1 'polypeptide(L)'
;MKNEQLKAFMNLSALLAVCGIVIVLFSGTIGIAIADSWLATQGSADSFIYEFKMKANTTNFLVIGSIFLGVGLASFFFTYYQVFRMKG
;
A
#
# COMPACT_ATOMS: atom_id res chain seq x y z
N MET A 1 -8.28 26.46 -3.88
CA MET A 1 -9.19 25.44 -3.31
C MET A 1 -9.88 26.03 -2.10
N LYS A 2 -11.15 25.69 -1.85
CA LYS A 2 -11.80 26.08 -0.59
C LYS A 2 -11.14 25.34 0.58
N ASN A 3 -11.07 25.96 1.76
CA ASN A 3 -10.42 25.38 2.95
C ASN A 3 -10.96 23.98 3.31
N GLU A 4 -12.27 23.75 3.09
CA GLU A 4 -12.90 22.45 3.30
C GLU A 4 -12.40 21.36 2.34
N GLN A 5 -12.15 21.72 1.07
CA GLN A 5 -11.63 20.79 0.07
C GLN A 5 -10.20 20.38 0.40
N LEU A 6 -9.38 21.31 0.90
CA LEU A 6 -8.02 21.03 1.35
C LEU A 6 -7.99 20.10 2.57
N LYS A 7 -8.87 20.34 3.54
CA LYS A 7 -9.01 19.44 4.70
C LYS A 7 -9.44 18.04 4.27
N ALA A 8 -10.43 17.93 3.39
CA ALA A 8 -10.88 16.64 2.87
C ALA A 8 -9.75 15.90 2.14
N PHE A 9 -8.99 16.61 1.30
CA PHE A 9 -7.85 16.03 0.57
C PHE A 9 -6.68 15.64 1.49
N MET A 10 -6.44 16.40 2.56
CA MET A 10 -5.46 16.04 3.60
C MET A 10 -5.86 14.76 4.35
N ASN A 11 -7.15 14.62 4.69
CA ASN A 11 -7.64 13.40 5.32
C ASN A 11 -7.56 12.19 4.37
N LEU A 12 -7.89 12.37 3.09
CA LEU A 12 -7.79 11.32 2.08
C LEU A 12 -6.35 10.86 1.87
N SER A 13 -5.40 11.80 1.79
CA SER A 13 -3.98 11.48 1.63
C SER A 13 -3.40 10.78 2.86
N ALA A 14 -3.81 11.17 4.08
CA ALA A 14 -3.47 10.46 5.31
C ALA A 14 -4.02 9.03 5.32
N LEU A 15 -5.30 8.83 4.94
CA LEU A 15 -5.90 7.51 4.82
C LEU A 15 -5.15 6.64 3.79
N LEU A 16 -4.77 7.22 2.65
CA LEU A 16 -4.02 6.51 1.61
C LEU A 16 -2.63 6.08 2.12
N ALA A 17 -1.94 6.95 2.86
CA ALA A 17 -0.65 6.64 3.46
C ALA A 17 -0.78 5.52 4.51
N VAL A 18 -1.79 5.59 5.39
CA VAL A 18 -2.06 4.54 6.39
C VAL A 18 -2.37 3.21 5.71
N CYS A 19 -3.20 3.21 4.67
CA CYS A 19 -3.50 2.01 3.89
C CYS A 19 -2.22 1.43 3.25
N GLY A 20 -1.37 2.28 2.67
CA GLY A 20 -0.07 1.88 2.13
C GLY A 20 0.83 1.22 3.19
N ILE A 21 0.93 1.81 4.39
CA ILE A 21 1.71 1.24 5.51
C ILE A 21 1.20 -0.16 5.87
N VAL A 22 -0.12 -0.30 6.04
CA VAL A 22 -0.73 -1.60 6.37
C VAL A 22 -0.40 -2.62 5.28
N ILE A 23 -0.59 -2.29 4.00
CA ILE A 23 -0.28 -3.23 2.90
C ILE A 23 1.21 -3.62 2.90
N VAL A 24 2.12 -2.67 3.12
CA VAL A 24 3.57 -2.95 3.18
C VAL A 24 3.89 -3.91 4.33
N LEU A 25 3.41 -3.62 5.54
CA LEU A 25 3.68 -4.43 6.74
C LEU A 25 3.11 -5.85 6.63
N PHE A 26 1.93 -5.99 6.02
CA PHE A 26 1.27 -7.28 5.87
C PHE A 26 1.55 -7.97 4.52
N SER A 27 2.40 -7.39 3.65
CA SER A 27 2.69 -7.93 2.31
C SER A 27 3.23 -9.37 2.32
N GLY A 28 4.05 -9.71 3.32
CA GLY A 28 4.55 -11.08 3.54
C GLY A 28 3.41 -12.05 3.82
N THR A 29 2.59 -11.75 4.83
CA THR A 29 1.44 -12.57 5.24
C THR A 29 0.42 -12.73 4.12
N ILE A 30 0.14 -11.65 3.37
CA ILE A 30 -0.77 -11.68 2.21
C ILE A 30 -0.18 -12.57 1.11
N GLY A 31 1.13 -12.44 0.82
CA GLY A 31 1.79 -13.26 -0.19
C GLY A 31 1.78 -14.74 0.13
N ILE A 32 2.01 -15.10 1.40
CA ILE A 32 1.89 -16.48 1.91
C ILE A 32 0.46 -16.99 1.77
N ALA A 33 -0.54 -16.23 2.25
CA ALA A 33 -1.94 -16.65 2.20
C ALA A 33 -2.43 -16.93 0.77
N ILE A 34 -1.98 -16.14 -0.22
CA ILE A 34 -2.31 -16.36 -1.63
C ILE A 34 -1.57 -17.58 -2.18
N ALA A 35 -0.30 -17.77 -1.81
CA ALA A 35 0.46 -18.97 -2.22
C ALA A 35 -0.15 -20.25 -1.63
N ASP A 36 -0.59 -20.22 -0.38
CA ASP A 36 -1.24 -21.34 0.30
C ASP A 36 -2.60 -21.67 -0.33
N SER A 37 -3.41 -20.67 -0.64
CA SER A 37 -4.68 -20.86 -1.35
C SER A 37 -4.47 -21.48 -2.74
N TRP A 38 -3.45 -21.01 -3.46
CA TRP A 38 -3.06 -21.60 -4.73
C TRP A 38 -2.58 -23.05 -4.57
N LEU A 39 -1.77 -23.35 -3.55
CA LEU A 39 -1.27 -24.70 -3.26
C LEU A 39 -2.40 -25.65 -2.89
N ALA A 40 -3.35 -25.21 -2.07
CA ALA A 40 -4.54 -25.99 -1.70
C ALA A 40 -5.38 -26.37 -2.92
N THR A 41 -5.40 -25.52 -3.95
CA THR A 41 -6.09 -25.79 -5.22
C THR A 41 -5.34 -26.78 -6.10
N GLN A 42 -4.01 -26.81 -6.04
CA GLN A 42 -3.18 -27.75 -6.78
C GLN A 42 -2.98 -29.10 -6.07
N GLY A 43 -3.19 -29.15 -4.75
CA GLY A 43 -2.97 -30.33 -3.91
C GLY A 43 -1.50 -30.56 -3.55
N SER A 44 -0.59 -30.37 -4.49
CA SER A 44 0.86 -30.40 -4.24
C SER A 44 1.62 -29.53 -5.25
N ALA A 45 2.79 -29.04 -4.86
CA ALA A 45 3.69 -28.34 -5.76
C ALA A 45 5.14 -28.61 -5.36
N ASP A 46 6.03 -28.51 -6.34
CA ASP A 46 7.46 -28.44 -6.07
C ASP A 46 7.77 -27.22 -5.20
N SER A 47 8.72 -27.38 -4.26
CA SER A 47 9.06 -26.34 -3.28
C SER A 47 9.54 -25.05 -3.96
N PHE A 48 10.26 -25.17 -5.08
CA PHE A 48 10.73 -24.02 -5.86
C PHE A 48 9.59 -23.21 -6.45
N ILE A 49 8.55 -23.90 -6.97
CA ILE A 49 7.39 -23.24 -7.58
C ILE A 49 6.55 -22.52 -6.51
N TYR A 50 6.39 -23.15 -5.33
CA TYR A 50 5.70 -22.52 -4.21
C TYR A 50 6.45 -21.27 -3.73
N GLU A 51 7.77 -21.37 -3.49
CA GLU A 51 8.58 -20.23 -3.03
C GLU A 51 8.56 -19.09 -4.05
N PHE A 52 8.67 -19.39 -5.34
CA PHE A 52 8.56 -18.40 -6.41
C PHE A 52 7.22 -17.66 -6.36
N LYS A 53 6.10 -18.37 -6.21
CA LYS A 53 4.76 -17.76 -6.12
C LYS A 53 4.58 -16.92 -4.86
N MET A 54 5.01 -17.43 -3.72
CA MET A 54 4.98 -16.68 -2.45
C MET A 54 5.76 -15.37 -2.60
N LYS A 55 7.01 -15.44 -3.08
CA LYS A 55 7.87 -14.26 -3.25
C LYS A 55 7.32 -13.27 -4.28
N ALA A 56 6.78 -13.78 -5.40
CA ALA A 56 6.14 -12.94 -6.40
C ALA A 56 4.94 -12.19 -5.82
N ASN A 57 4.04 -12.89 -5.10
CA ASN A 57 2.89 -12.27 -4.47
C ASN A 57 3.31 -11.25 -3.40
N THR A 58 4.22 -11.61 -2.49
CA THR A 58 4.74 -10.67 -1.48
C THR A 58 5.32 -9.42 -2.12
N THR A 59 6.14 -9.58 -3.16
CA THR A 59 6.77 -8.45 -3.86
C THR A 59 5.71 -7.56 -4.52
N ASN A 60 4.69 -8.14 -5.15
CA ASN A 60 3.60 -7.37 -5.76
C ASN A 60 2.86 -6.52 -4.73
N PHE A 61 2.49 -7.09 -3.58
CA PHE A 61 1.83 -6.32 -2.52
C PHE A 61 2.75 -5.28 -1.89
N LEU A 62 4.04 -5.59 -1.73
CA LEU A 62 5.03 -4.61 -1.26
C LEU A 62 5.12 -3.40 -2.20
N VAL A 63 5.16 -3.62 -3.52
CA VAL A 63 5.19 -2.56 -4.52
C VAL A 63 3.90 -1.74 -4.49
N ILE A 64 2.74 -2.39 -4.46
CA ILE A 64 1.43 -1.71 -4.37
C ILE A 64 1.37 -0.85 -3.11
N GLY A 65 1.67 -1.42 -1.94
CA GLY A 65 1.66 -0.69 -0.67
C GLY A 65 2.62 0.49 -0.67
N SER A 66 3.81 0.32 -1.28
CA SER A 66 4.81 1.38 -1.40
C SER A 66 4.34 2.54 -2.29
N ILE A 67 3.62 2.24 -3.39
CA ILE A 67 3.02 3.28 -4.26
C ILE A 67 1.95 4.05 -3.48
N PHE A 68 1.06 3.35 -2.77
CA PHE A 68 0.01 3.98 -1.96
C PHE A 68 0.60 4.86 -0.86
N LEU A 69 1.64 4.36 -0.18
CA LEU A 69 2.37 5.11 0.83
C LEU A 69 3.06 6.35 0.25
N GLY A 70 3.77 6.18 -0.88
CA GLY A 70 4.50 7.26 -1.54
C GLY A 70 3.58 8.36 -2.04
N VAL A 71 2.50 8.00 -2.75
CA VAL A 71 1.51 8.96 -3.24
C VAL A 71 0.75 9.62 -2.09
N GLY A 72 0.40 8.86 -1.05
CA GLY A 72 -0.26 9.38 0.15
C GLY A 72 0.60 10.42 0.87
N LEU A 73 1.87 10.10 1.14
CA LEU A 73 2.81 11.03 1.77
C LEU A 73 3.09 12.25 0.90
N ALA A 74 3.37 12.07 -0.39
CA ALA A 74 3.63 13.18 -1.31
C ALA A 74 2.44 14.15 -1.37
N SER A 75 1.22 13.61 -1.46
CA SER A 75 -0.01 14.41 -1.46
C SER A 75 -0.24 15.12 -0.13
N PHE A 76 0.06 14.46 0.99
CA PHE A 76 -0.04 15.04 2.32
C PHE A 76 0.91 16.23 2.48
N PHE A 77 2.19 16.06 2.15
CA PHE A 77 3.19 17.14 2.21
C PHE A 77 2.85 18.30 1.26
N PHE A 78 2.40 18.00 0.04
CA PHE A 78 1.98 19.02 -0.92
C PHE A 78 0.81 19.86 -0.37
N THR A 79 -0.18 19.20 0.23
CA THR A 79 -1.36 19.87 0.81
C THR A 79 -0.99 20.68 2.04
N TYR A 80 -0.15 20.13 2.91
CA TYR A 80 0.39 20.81 4.07
C TYR A 80 1.13 22.09 3.67
N TYR A 81 1.98 22.02 2.66
CA TYR A 81 2.69 23.18 2.11
C TYR A 81 1.74 24.25 1.58
N GLN A 82 0.68 23.86 0.85
CA GLN A 82 -0.33 24.82 0.38
C GLN A 82 -1.05 25.51 1.54
N VAL A 83 -1.46 24.76 2.57
CA VAL A 83 -2.11 25.31 3.77
C VAL A 83 -1.20 26.31 4.49
N PHE A 84 0.09 25.99 4.62
CA PHE A 84 1.07 26.88 5.23
C PHE A 84 1.24 28.17 4.41
N ARG A 85 1.38 28.07 3.09
CA ARG A 85 1.53 29.22 2.18
C ARG A 85 0.32 30.16 2.18
N MET A 86 -0.90 29.67 2.43
CA MET A 86 -2.09 30.53 2.49
C MET A 86 -2.27 31.24 3.84
N LYS A 87 -1.52 30.84 4.87
CA LYS A 87 -1.59 31.45 6.21
C LYS A 87 -0.49 32.49 6.46
N GLY A 88 0.60 32.47 5.70
CA GLY A 88 1.64 33.50 5.71
C GLY A 88 1.40 34.52 4.61
#